data_AF-A0A1H8ZXE7-F1
#
_entry.id   AF-A0A1H8ZXE7-F1
#
_cell.length_a   1.000
_cell.length_b   1.000
_cell.length_c   1.000
_cell.angle_alpha   90.00
_cell.angle_beta   90.00
_cell.angle_gamma   90.00
#
_symmetry.space_group_name_H-M   'P 1'
#
loop_
_entity.id
_entity.type
_entity.pdbx_description
1 polymer ?
#
loop_
_entity_poly.entity_id
_entity_poly.type
_entity_poly.pdbx_seq_one_letter_code
_entity_poly.pdbx_strand_id
1 'polypeptide(L)'
;MVIIEEHHELVLELFRRYGLNSKITVINYDNHSDLFSPLLNLDSLKVNDNFVTEKSLKKIVYSSLRVSDYIIFLFYLGIIKKLVWVNNEKINRNFFVSLIENNDYYPYTKLSLSTKKTSDKEIIFLSSELHHLLSFRDEIICVSIDLDFFWCNDFKGESVTVEVTKEEYIDFYRNKYHTLRLSYGQRCKMEKYDGKYFLSIYEFPKKSKKKPNISIIISKLDILIQKILEERKNIDLIVICKSVISGYMDQDLANQIINYLKAKLEGEYYDID
;
A
#
# COMPACT_ATOMS: atom_id res chain seq x y z
N MET A 1 -15.94 6.30 -9.52
CA MET A 1 -14.94 5.23 -9.28
C MET A 1 -13.76 5.46 -10.21
N VAL A 2 -12.54 5.26 -9.73
CA VAL A 2 -11.29 5.38 -10.49
C VAL A 2 -10.49 4.09 -10.32
N ILE A 3 -9.80 3.65 -11.37
CA ILE A 3 -8.94 2.47 -11.34
C ILE A 3 -7.50 2.95 -11.54
N ILE A 4 -6.62 2.52 -10.65
CA ILE A 4 -5.18 2.79 -10.68
C ILE A 4 -4.41 1.47 -10.78
N GLU A 5 -3.17 1.53 -11.23
CA GLU A 5 -2.32 0.35 -11.36
C GLU A 5 -1.70 -0.05 -10.01
N GLU A 6 -1.11 0.91 -9.31
CA GLU A 6 -0.40 0.70 -8.05
C GLU A 6 -0.79 1.75 -7.01
N HIS A 7 -0.72 1.41 -5.72
CA HIS A 7 -1.27 2.23 -4.62
C HIS A 7 -0.71 3.63 -4.51
N HIS A 8 0.58 3.79 -4.81
CA HIS A 8 1.23 5.09 -4.78
C HIS A 8 0.58 6.11 -5.72
N GLU A 9 -0.15 5.65 -6.76
CA GLU A 9 -0.92 6.50 -7.66
C GLU A 9 -2.14 7.14 -6.97
N LEU A 10 -2.59 6.63 -5.82
CA LEU A 10 -3.64 7.26 -5.00
C LEU A 10 -3.28 8.70 -4.64
N VAL A 11 -1.98 9.01 -4.49
CA VAL A 11 -1.48 10.37 -4.28
C VAL A 11 -1.98 11.33 -5.35
N LEU A 12 -1.91 10.91 -6.61
CA LEU A 12 -2.31 11.73 -7.75
C LEU A 12 -3.83 11.90 -7.80
N GLU A 13 -4.58 10.83 -7.56
CA GLU A 13 -6.04 10.88 -7.58
C GLU A 13 -6.60 11.78 -6.49
N LEU A 14 -6.09 11.66 -5.26
CA LEU A 14 -6.53 12.52 -4.17
C LEU A 14 -6.09 13.97 -4.38
N PHE A 15 -4.89 14.21 -4.90
CA PHE A 15 -4.44 15.55 -5.22
C PHE A 15 -5.30 16.21 -6.32
N ARG A 16 -5.61 15.48 -7.40
CA ARG A 16 -6.48 16.00 -8.48
C ARG A 16 -7.89 16.31 -7.99
N ARG A 17 -8.43 15.44 -7.13
CA ARG A 17 -9.82 15.54 -6.67
C ARG A 17 -10.00 16.62 -5.62
N TYR A 18 -9.09 16.72 -4.67
CA TYR A 18 -9.28 17.56 -3.48
C TYR A 18 -8.25 18.69 -3.37
N GLY A 19 -7.04 18.50 -3.90
CA GLY A 19 -5.92 19.41 -3.68
C GLY A 19 -5.28 19.25 -2.29
N LEU A 20 -4.31 20.11 -2.00
CA LEU A 20 -3.57 20.10 -0.73
C LEU A 20 -4.47 20.54 0.44
N ASN A 21 -4.15 20.09 1.66
CA ASN A 21 -4.81 20.50 2.91
C ASN A 21 -6.33 20.22 2.99
N SER A 22 -6.84 19.33 2.15
CA SER A 22 -8.26 18.96 2.08
C SER A 22 -8.77 18.18 3.29
N LYS A 23 -7.88 17.51 4.03
CA LYS A 23 -8.18 16.80 5.28
C LYS A 23 -9.34 15.80 5.14
N ILE A 24 -9.28 14.93 4.13
CA ILE A 24 -10.29 13.87 3.93
C ILE A 24 -10.03 12.65 4.82
N THR A 25 -11.03 11.78 4.91
CA THR A 25 -10.91 10.44 5.50
C THR A 25 -10.72 9.40 4.41
N VAL A 26 -9.70 8.55 4.53
CA VAL A 26 -9.47 7.41 3.63
C VAL A 26 -9.79 6.12 4.37
N ILE A 27 -10.64 5.28 3.78
CA ILE A 27 -10.84 3.88 4.20
C ILE A 27 -10.05 3.02 3.22
N ASN A 28 -8.95 2.43 3.68
CA ASN A 28 -8.05 1.60 2.88
C ASN A 28 -8.29 0.12 3.18
N TYR A 29 -8.70 -0.65 2.19
CA TYR A 29 -8.82 -2.11 2.26
C TYR A 29 -7.55 -2.73 1.68
N ASP A 30 -6.68 -3.20 2.56
CA ASP A 30 -5.33 -3.63 2.20
C ASP A 30 -4.78 -4.58 3.28
N ASN A 31 -4.07 -5.63 2.86
CA ASN A 31 -3.42 -6.57 3.77
C ASN A 31 -1.95 -6.25 4.05
N HIS A 32 -1.31 -5.45 3.19
CA HIS A 32 0.10 -5.09 3.28
C HIS A 32 0.31 -3.96 4.31
N SER A 33 1.56 -3.53 4.49
CA SER A 33 1.89 -2.49 5.46
C SER A 33 2.50 -1.29 4.74
N ASP A 34 1.66 -0.48 4.11
CA ASP A 34 2.05 0.70 3.33
C ASP A 34 2.24 1.97 4.17
N LEU A 35 2.74 1.77 5.39
CA LEU A 35 3.06 2.82 6.37
C LEU A 35 4.57 3.01 6.53
N PHE A 36 5.35 2.55 5.54
CA PHE A 36 6.77 2.80 5.57
C PHE A 36 7.07 4.30 5.39
N SER A 37 8.27 4.67 5.80
CA SER A 37 8.74 6.05 5.81
C SER A 37 9.30 6.42 4.44
N PRO A 38 8.64 7.32 3.69
CA PRO A 38 9.14 7.73 2.38
C PRO A 38 10.47 8.47 2.51
N LEU A 39 11.40 8.17 1.61
CA LEU A 39 12.62 8.96 1.41
C LEU A 39 12.37 9.99 0.32
N LEU A 40 11.98 11.21 0.72
CA LEU A 40 11.61 12.27 -0.22
C LEU A 40 12.76 13.27 -0.38
N ASN A 41 13.11 13.57 -1.62
CA ASN A 41 13.93 14.75 -1.91
C ASN A 41 13.00 15.97 -2.03
N LEU A 42 12.94 16.82 -1.01
CA LEU A 42 12.02 17.97 -0.96
C LEU A 42 12.31 19.04 -2.02
N ASP A 43 13.53 19.10 -2.58
CA ASP A 43 13.81 20.01 -3.70
C ASP A 43 13.02 19.61 -4.95
N SER A 44 12.62 18.34 -5.07
CA SER A 44 11.71 17.88 -6.14
C SER A 44 10.25 18.33 -5.94
N LEU A 45 9.88 18.81 -4.74
CA LEU A 45 8.57 19.40 -4.44
C LEU A 45 8.53 20.92 -4.67
N LYS A 46 9.69 21.59 -4.70
CA LYS A 46 9.80 23.05 -4.90
C LYS A 46 9.94 23.36 -6.38
N VAL A 47 8.96 24.05 -6.98
CA VAL A 47 9.09 24.62 -8.34
C VAL A 47 8.71 26.09 -8.27
N ASN A 48 9.71 26.97 -8.35
CA ASN A 48 9.59 28.43 -8.53
C ASN A 48 8.51 29.10 -7.67
N ASP A 49 8.79 29.24 -6.37
CA ASP A 49 8.00 30.00 -5.37
C ASP A 49 6.52 29.60 -5.19
N ASN A 50 6.02 28.56 -5.88
CA ASN A 50 4.68 27.99 -5.71
C ASN A 50 4.70 26.51 -5.28
N PHE A 51 3.75 26.17 -4.41
CA PHE A 51 3.59 24.87 -3.76
C PHE A 51 3.12 23.80 -4.75
N VAL A 52 3.85 22.68 -4.81
CA VAL A 52 3.44 21.34 -5.30
C VAL A 52 2.44 21.31 -6.47
N THR A 53 2.95 21.06 -7.69
CA THR A 53 2.14 20.82 -8.90
C THR A 53 1.85 19.33 -9.13
N GLU A 54 0.84 19.01 -9.95
CA GLU A 54 0.62 17.61 -10.40
C GLU A 54 1.86 17.04 -11.10
N LYS A 55 2.58 17.85 -11.88
CA LYS A 55 3.78 17.41 -12.59
C LYS A 55 4.91 17.03 -11.62
N SER A 56 5.13 17.83 -10.58
CA SER A 56 6.11 17.50 -9.53
C SER A 56 5.67 16.28 -8.72
N LEU A 57 4.38 16.15 -8.42
CA LEU A 57 3.86 14.97 -7.72
C LEU A 57 4.02 13.70 -8.55
N LYS A 58 3.71 13.73 -9.84
CA LYS A 58 3.93 12.60 -10.75
C LYS A 58 5.37 12.14 -10.72
N LYS A 59 6.33 13.08 -10.76
CA LYS A 59 7.75 12.74 -10.65
C LYS A 59 8.02 11.97 -9.35
N ILE A 60 7.58 12.51 -8.21
CA ILE A 60 7.82 11.87 -6.90
C ILE A 60 7.16 10.50 -6.80
N VAL A 61 5.89 10.41 -7.18
CA VAL A 61 5.08 9.20 -7.17
C VAL A 61 5.79 8.08 -7.94
N TYR A 62 6.28 8.35 -9.16
CA TYR A 62 6.89 7.32 -10.00
C TYR A 62 8.41 7.15 -9.84
N SER A 63 9.14 8.12 -9.28
CA SER A 63 10.61 8.06 -9.18
C SER A 63 11.16 7.87 -7.79
N SER A 64 10.38 8.16 -6.74
CA SER A 64 10.91 8.30 -5.38
C SER A 64 10.04 7.62 -4.34
N LEU A 65 8.73 7.58 -4.55
CA LEU A 65 7.80 6.94 -3.66
C LEU A 65 7.76 5.44 -3.97
N ARG A 66 8.04 4.59 -2.97
CA ARG A 66 7.75 3.17 -3.10
C ARG A 66 6.25 2.97 -3.03
N VAL A 67 5.77 1.88 -3.63
CA VAL A 67 4.35 1.47 -3.55
C VAL A 67 3.87 1.46 -2.09
N SER A 68 4.74 1.16 -1.13
CA SER A 68 4.43 1.02 0.29
C SER A 68 4.72 2.25 1.18
N ASP A 69 5.04 3.42 0.61
CA ASP A 69 5.36 4.63 1.39
C ASP A 69 4.32 5.77 1.27
N TYR A 70 3.27 5.57 0.46
CA TYR A 70 2.45 6.66 -0.04
C TYR A 70 1.51 7.29 0.99
N ILE A 71 1.05 6.52 1.98
CA ILE A 71 0.11 7.00 3.00
C ILE A 71 0.73 8.10 3.85
N ILE A 72 1.98 7.90 4.29
CA ILE A 72 2.70 8.91 5.07
C ILE A 72 2.87 10.18 4.25
N PHE A 73 3.15 10.05 2.95
CA PHE A 73 3.26 11.18 2.05
C PHE A 73 1.94 11.94 1.89
N LEU A 74 0.80 11.24 1.83
CA LEU A 74 -0.53 11.86 1.82
C LEU A 74 -0.83 12.66 3.10
N PHE A 75 -0.42 12.14 4.27
CA PHE A 75 -0.49 12.87 5.54
C PHE A 75 0.42 14.10 5.54
N TYR A 76 1.61 14.00 4.94
CA TYR A 76 2.55 15.12 4.82
C TYR A 76 1.98 16.24 3.96
N LEU A 77 1.37 15.92 2.81
CA LEU A 77 0.71 16.88 1.93
C LEU A 77 -0.58 17.50 2.52
N GLY A 78 -1.01 17.05 3.71
CA GLY A 78 -2.24 17.50 4.38
C GLY A 78 -3.54 17.07 3.67
N ILE A 79 -3.44 16.18 2.69
CA ILE A 79 -4.59 15.72 1.90
C ILE A 79 -5.49 14.85 2.79
N ILE A 80 -4.89 13.93 3.55
CA ILE A 80 -5.63 13.04 4.46
C ILE A 80 -5.44 13.50 5.92
N LYS A 81 -6.53 13.52 6.68
CA LYS A 81 -6.49 13.71 8.15
C LYS A 81 -6.66 12.40 8.90
N LYS A 82 -7.34 11.43 8.29
CA LYS A 82 -7.72 10.18 8.92
C LYS A 82 -7.56 9.03 7.94
N LEU A 83 -6.92 7.97 8.39
CA LEU A 83 -6.86 6.69 7.71
C LEU A 83 -7.57 5.64 8.55
N VAL A 84 -8.49 4.92 7.95
CA VAL A 84 -9.04 3.68 8.46
C VAL A 84 -8.45 2.56 7.62
N TRP A 85 -7.55 1.79 8.23
CA TRP A 85 -6.96 0.60 7.63
C TRP A 85 -7.81 -0.61 7.96
N VAL A 86 -8.40 -1.23 6.94
CA VAL A 86 -9.14 -2.49 7.08
C VAL A 86 -8.26 -3.64 6.60
N ASN A 87 -7.91 -4.55 7.50
CA ASN A 87 -7.05 -5.70 7.23
C ASN A 87 -7.79 -7.02 7.53
N ASN A 88 -7.48 -8.11 6.82
CA ASN A 88 -8.05 -9.43 7.13
C ASN A 88 -7.48 -10.04 8.42
N GLU A 89 -6.29 -9.62 8.85
CA GLU A 89 -5.63 -10.11 10.06
C GLU A 89 -5.79 -9.11 11.22
N LYS A 90 -5.86 -9.62 12.46
CA LYS A 90 -5.81 -8.76 13.65
C LYS A 90 -4.39 -8.23 13.82
N ILE A 91 -4.17 -6.98 13.40
CA ILE A 91 -2.87 -6.32 13.53
C ILE A 91 -2.80 -5.56 14.86
N ASN A 92 -1.76 -5.83 15.64
CA ASN A 92 -1.33 -5.00 16.77
C ASN A 92 0.15 -4.65 16.56
N ARG A 93 0.42 -3.65 15.71
CA ARG A 93 1.78 -3.21 15.37
C ARG A 93 1.93 -1.74 15.72
N ASN A 94 3.07 -1.35 16.29
CA ASN A 94 3.47 0.05 16.41
C ASN A 94 4.30 0.45 15.19
N PHE A 95 4.00 1.58 14.56
CA PHE A 95 4.78 2.11 13.44
C PHE A 95 5.58 3.33 13.88
N PHE A 96 6.79 3.46 13.33
CA PHE A 96 7.62 4.65 13.45
C PHE A 96 7.76 5.25 12.07
N VAL A 97 7.54 6.57 11.98
CA VAL A 97 7.67 7.32 10.74
C VAL A 97 8.93 8.18 10.83
N SER A 98 9.72 8.25 9.77
CA SER A 98 10.92 9.08 9.66
C SER A 98 10.88 9.83 8.32
N LEU A 99 11.34 11.08 8.30
CA LEU A 99 11.50 11.85 7.08
C LEU A 99 12.97 12.26 6.95
N ILE A 100 13.46 12.34 5.72
CA ILE A 100 14.79 12.87 5.41
C ILE A 100 14.59 14.22 4.70
N GLU A 101 15.25 15.25 5.21
CA GLU A 101 15.34 16.57 4.57
C GLU A 101 16.83 16.95 4.52
N ASN A 102 17.34 17.37 3.36
CA ASN A 102 18.74 17.80 3.19
C ASN A 102 19.84 16.81 3.67
N ASN A 103 19.62 15.49 3.51
CA ASN A 103 20.47 14.41 4.08
C ASN A 103 20.53 14.34 5.62
N ASP A 104 19.77 15.18 6.31
CA ASP A 104 19.59 15.11 7.76
C ASP A 104 18.35 14.27 8.10
N TYR A 105 18.51 13.38 9.08
CA TYR A 105 17.43 12.54 9.58
C TYR A 105 16.59 13.33 10.59
N TYR A 106 15.35 13.63 10.24
CA TYR A 106 14.40 14.27 11.15
C TYR A 106 13.42 13.23 11.70
N PRO A 107 13.52 12.85 12.98
CA PRO A 107 12.53 11.99 13.61
C PRO A 107 11.26 12.80 13.84
N TYR A 108 10.25 12.66 12.97
CA TYR A 108 8.92 13.18 13.26
C TYR A 108 8.01 12.07 13.80
N THR A 109 7.58 12.30 15.05
CA THR A 109 6.40 11.75 15.73
C THR A 109 6.29 10.22 15.81
N LYS A 110 6.35 9.72 17.05
CA LYS A 110 5.67 8.49 17.45
C LYS A 110 4.17 8.67 17.17
N LEU A 111 3.67 8.10 16.07
CA LEU A 111 2.23 7.93 15.88
C LEU A 111 1.79 6.86 16.88
N SER A 112 1.39 7.33 18.06
CA SER A 112 0.87 6.46 19.11
C SER A 112 -0.48 5.93 18.66
N LEU A 113 -0.52 4.64 18.34
CA LEU A 113 -1.74 3.88 18.15
C LEU A 113 -2.39 3.64 19.50
N SER A 114 -2.96 4.70 20.04
CA SER A 114 -3.89 4.62 21.15
C SER A 114 -5.16 5.28 20.69
N THR A 115 -6.30 4.72 21.10
CA THR A 115 -7.67 5.24 20.94
C THR A 115 -7.89 6.65 21.53
N LYS A 116 -6.82 7.36 21.90
CA LYS A 116 -6.82 8.74 22.34
C LYS A 116 -6.21 9.64 21.26
N LYS A 117 -7.05 10.56 20.75
CA LYS A 117 -6.68 11.73 19.95
C LYS A 117 -5.45 12.41 20.57
N THR A 118 -4.30 12.25 19.95
CA THR A 118 -3.06 12.91 20.36
C THR A 118 -2.53 13.86 19.28
N SER A 119 -3.14 13.90 18.09
CA SER A 119 -2.83 14.86 17.04
C SER A 119 -4.03 15.06 16.08
N ASP A 120 -3.96 16.08 15.22
CA ASP A 120 -4.94 16.31 14.13
C ASP A 120 -4.94 15.21 13.05
N LYS A 121 -3.99 14.27 13.11
CA LYS A 121 -3.86 13.12 12.22
C LYS A 121 -4.18 11.83 12.98
N GLU A 122 -4.98 10.97 12.37
CA GLU A 122 -5.46 9.73 12.98
C GLU A 122 -5.28 8.52 12.04
N ILE A 123 -4.75 7.42 12.56
CA ILE A 123 -4.71 6.12 11.87
C ILE A 123 -5.43 5.11 12.77
N ILE A 124 -6.45 4.46 12.23
CA ILE A 124 -7.23 3.42 12.90
C ILE A 124 -7.02 2.11 12.16
N PHE A 125 -6.60 1.07 12.87
CA PHE A 125 -6.58 -0.29 12.34
C PHE A 125 -7.83 -1.02 12.77
N LEU A 126 -8.51 -1.62 11.81
CA LEU A 126 -9.66 -2.48 12.04
C LEU A 126 -9.44 -3.79 11.33
N SER A 127 -9.84 -4.87 11.99
CA SER A 127 -10.09 -6.09 11.24
C SER A 127 -11.30 -5.87 10.32
N SER A 128 -11.32 -6.60 9.21
CA SER A 128 -12.46 -6.65 8.30
C SER A 128 -13.77 -7.02 9.01
N GLU A 129 -13.72 -7.69 10.15
CA GLU A 129 -14.91 -8.00 10.95
C GLU A 129 -15.46 -6.78 11.70
N LEU A 130 -14.63 -5.79 12.06
CA LEU A 130 -14.98 -4.69 12.95
C LEU A 130 -15.25 -3.35 12.26
N HIS A 131 -15.04 -3.25 10.94
CA HIS A 131 -15.20 -1.98 10.20
C HIS A 131 -16.61 -1.39 10.27
N HIS A 132 -17.63 -2.22 10.49
CA HIS A 132 -19.03 -1.81 10.65
C HIS A 132 -19.30 -0.97 11.92
N LEU A 133 -18.35 -0.90 12.86
CA LEU A 133 -18.47 -0.12 14.09
C LEU A 133 -18.13 1.36 13.89
N LEU A 134 -17.66 1.74 12.71
CA LEU A 134 -17.35 3.12 12.40
C LEU A 134 -18.60 3.89 12.00
N SER A 135 -18.74 5.09 12.54
CA SER A 135 -19.71 6.07 12.10
C SER A 135 -18.96 7.31 11.64
N PHE A 136 -19.21 7.71 10.39
CA PHE A 136 -18.68 8.93 9.82
C PHE A 136 -19.82 9.93 9.67
N ARG A 137 -19.77 11.03 10.40
CA ARG A 137 -20.72 12.14 10.24
C ARG A 137 -19.96 13.33 9.69
N ASP A 138 -20.47 13.88 8.60
CA ASP A 138 -19.98 15.13 8.01
C ASP A 138 -18.51 15.07 7.52
N GLU A 139 -18.04 13.89 7.10
CA GLU A 139 -16.70 13.71 6.52
C GLU A 139 -16.77 13.35 5.04
N ILE A 140 -15.85 13.91 4.24
CA ILE A 140 -15.60 13.45 2.86
C ILE A 140 -14.78 12.16 2.94
N ILE A 141 -15.34 11.06 2.43
CA ILE A 141 -14.72 9.74 2.46
C ILE A 141 -14.22 9.36 1.07
N CYS A 142 -12.96 8.94 1.01
CA CYS A 142 -12.43 8.16 -0.09
C CYS A 142 -12.28 6.70 0.34
N VAL A 143 -12.81 5.77 -0.45
CA VAL A 143 -12.58 4.33 -0.28
C VAL A 143 -11.48 3.92 -1.25
N SER A 144 -10.39 3.38 -0.72
CA SER A 144 -9.26 2.82 -1.48
C SER A 144 -9.27 1.30 -1.29
N ILE A 145 -9.30 0.55 -2.39
CA ILE A 145 -9.41 -0.91 -2.38
C ILE A 145 -8.21 -1.47 -3.12
N ASP A 146 -7.36 -2.21 -2.41
CA ASP A 146 -6.43 -3.12 -3.06
C ASP A 146 -7.17 -4.36 -3.52
N LEU A 147 -7.00 -4.76 -4.78
CA LEU A 147 -7.55 -6.04 -5.22
C LEU A 147 -6.88 -7.23 -4.53
N ASP A 148 -5.61 -7.09 -4.16
CA ASP A 148 -4.89 -8.16 -3.48
C ASP A 148 -5.40 -8.40 -2.03
N PHE A 149 -6.19 -7.46 -1.48
CA PHE A 149 -6.90 -7.62 -0.22
C PHE A 149 -7.79 -8.87 -0.22
N PHE A 150 -8.39 -9.20 -1.36
CA PHE A 150 -9.26 -10.37 -1.51
C PHE A 150 -8.47 -11.63 -1.82
N TRP A 151 -7.36 -11.50 -2.53
CA TRP A 151 -6.42 -12.56 -2.82
C TRP A 151 -5.07 -11.98 -3.26
N CYS A 152 -4.01 -12.23 -2.49
CA CYS A 152 -2.66 -11.78 -2.82
C CYS A 152 -1.75 -12.96 -3.20
N ASN A 153 -0.91 -12.75 -4.21
CA ASN A 153 0.18 -13.65 -4.57
C ASN A 153 1.51 -13.19 -3.94
N ASP A 154 1.58 -13.26 -2.61
CA ASP A 154 2.73 -12.87 -1.77
C ASP A 154 4.10 -13.37 -2.31
N PHE A 155 4.11 -14.53 -2.99
CA PHE A 155 5.32 -15.12 -3.57
C PHE A 155 6.10 -14.24 -4.52
N LYS A 156 5.43 -13.35 -5.24
CA LYS A 156 6.09 -12.52 -6.26
C LYS A 156 6.84 -11.32 -5.65
N GLY A 157 6.58 -10.97 -4.38
CA GLY A 157 7.18 -9.81 -3.71
C GLY A 157 7.95 -10.13 -2.41
N GLU A 158 7.70 -11.27 -1.75
CA GLU A 158 8.36 -11.63 -0.47
C GLU A 158 9.85 -11.99 -0.58
N SER A 159 10.38 -12.15 -1.79
CA SER A 159 11.79 -12.43 -2.00
C SER A 159 12.38 -11.67 -3.18
N VAL A 160 13.54 -11.06 -2.97
CA VAL A 160 14.32 -10.38 -4.00
C VAL A 160 15.50 -11.26 -4.37
N THR A 161 15.63 -11.61 -5.64
CA THR A 161 16.79 -12.35 -6.17
C THR A 161 17.53 -11.49 -7.19
N VAL A 162 18.83 -11.28 -6.98
CA VAL A 162 19.68 -10.47 -7.86
C VAL A 162 20.92 -11.28 -8.24
N GLU A 163 21.29 -11.25 -9.52
CA GLU A 163 22.57 -11.83 -9.98
C GLU A 163 23.73 -11.02 -9.40
N VAL A 164 24.70 -11.70 -8.81
CA VAL A 164 25.92 -11.12 -8.24
C VAL A 164 27.16 -11.70 -8.89
N THR A 165 28.29 -11.04 -8.68
CA THR A 165 29.57 -11.56 -9.15
C THR A 165 29.98 -12.80 -8.35
N LYS A 166 30.86 -13.60 -8.94
CA LYS A 166 31.47 -14.75 -8.26
C LYS A 166 32.25 -14.32 -7.03
N GLU A 167 32.92 -13.17 -7.11
CA GLU A 167 33.74 -12.60 -6.05
C GLU A 167 32.87 -12.24 -4.84
N GLU A 168 31.73 -11.57 -5.07
CA GLU A 168 30.76 -11.22 -4.01
C GLU A 168 30.17 -12.48 -3.36
N TYR A 169 29.83 -13.49 -4.17
CA TYR A 169 29.37 -14.78 -3.66
C TYR A 169 30.40 -15.43 -2.72
N ILE A 170 31.68 -15.41 -3.11
CA ILE A 170 32.76 -15.98 -2.31
C ILE A 170 32.97 -15.17 -1.02
N ASP A 171 32.97 -13.84 -1.11
CA ASP A 171 33.16 -12.96 0.06
C ASP A 171 32.05 -13.16 1.08
N PHE A 172 30.79 -13.24 0.65
CA PHE A 172 29.65 -13.50 1.53
C PHE A 172 29.86 -14.70 2.47
N TYR A 173 30.41 -15.81 1.95
CA TYR A 173 30.64 -17.02 2.76
C TYR A 173 31.92 -16.96 3.59
N ARG A 174 32.99 -16.33 3.08
CA ARG A 174 34.29 -16.28 3.75
C ARG A 174 34.37 -15.20 4.82
N ASN A 175 33.67 -14.09 4.61
CA ASN A 175 33.65 -12.95 5.52
C ASN A 175 32.50 -13.10 6.52
N LYS A 176 32.82 -13.43 7.78
CA LYS A 176 31.82 -13.51 8.86
C LYS A 176 31.14 -12.16 9.13
N TYR A 177 31.79 -11.05 8.80
CA TYR A 177 31.32 -9.69 9.01
C TYR A 177 30.79 -9.04 7.74
N HIS A 178 30.45 -9.84 6.72
CA HIS A 178 29.86 -9.33 5.49
C HIS A 178 28.62 -8.48 5.79
N THR A 179 28.54 -7.29 5.21
CA THR A 179 27.46 -6.31 5.49
C THR A 179 26.08 -6.93 5.33
N LEU A 180 25.83 -7.65 4.23
CA LEU A 180 24.54 -8.33 4.01
C LEU A 180 24.20 -9.35 5.11
N ARG A 181 25.18 -10.10 5.63
CA ARG A 181 24.95 -11.05 6.73
C ARG A 181 24.64 -10.33 8.04
N LEU A 182 25.31 -9.22 8.29
CA LEU A 182 25.06 -8.39 9.47
C LEU A 182 23.68 -7.71 9.41
N SER A 183 23.28 -7.22 8.23
CA SER A 183 22.02 -6.51 8.04
C SER A 183 20.79 -7.42 7.94
N TYR A 184 20.91 -8.57 7.26
CA TYR A 184 19.77 -9.44 6.97
C TYR A 184 19.82 -10.78 7.71
N GLY A 185 20.96 -11.19 8.25
CA GLY A 185 21.10 -12.46 8.97
C GLY A 185 20.68 -13.66 8.10
N GLN A 186 19.82 -14.52 8.64
CA GLN A 186 19.30 -15.69 7.94
C GLN A 186 18.33 -15.37 6.80
N ARG A 187 17.88 -14.11 6.70
CA ARG A 187 17.00 -13.66 5.63
C ARG A 187 17.72 -13.43 4.30
N CYS A 188 19.04 -13.53 4.27
CA CYS A 188 19.80 -13.46 3.02
C CYS A 188 20.56 -14.76 2.78
N LYS A 189 20.60 -15.19 1.51
CA LYS A 189 21.31 -16.39 1.09
C LYS A 189 21.92 -16.17 -0.29
N MET A 190 23.09 -16.72 -0.50
CA MET A 190 23.70 -16.79 -1.83
C MET A 190 23.42 -18.17 -2.45
N GLU A 191 23.08 -18.22 -3.74
CA GLU A 191 22.76 -19.45 -4.46
C GLU A 191 23.54 -19.50 -5.78
N LYS A 192 23.88 -20.71 -6.23
CA LYS A 192 24.56 -20.94 -7.50
C LYS A 192 23.68 -21.85 -8.36
N TYR A 193 23.31 -21.38 -9.55
CA TYR A 193 22.62 -22.18 -10.56
C TYR A 193 23.10 -21.77 -11.94
N ASP A 194 23.22 -22.75 -12.84
CA ASP A 194 23.67 -22.56 -14.23
C ASP A 194 24.96 -21.72 -14.39
N GLY A 195 25.92 -21.94 -13.49
CA GLY A 195 27.21 -21.26 -13.52
C GLY A 195 27.19 -19.79 -13.06
N LYS A 196 26.02 -19.26 -12.73
CA LYS A 196 25.80 -17.91 -12.22
C LYS A 196 25.59 -17.91 -10.70
N TYR A 197 25.71 -16.74 -10.10
CA TYR A 197 25.64 -16.53 -8.66
C TYR A 197 24.57 -15.51 -8.32
N PHE A 198 23.79 -15.76 -7.28
CA PHE A 198 22.62 -14.95 -6.95
C PHE A 198 22.54 -14.70 -5.46
N LEU A 199 22.17 -13.47 -5.09
CA LEU A 199 21.75 -13.10 -3.76
C LEU A 199 20.22 -13.16 -3.69
N SER A 200 19.69 -13.95 -2.77
CA SER A 200 18.27 -14.00 -2.42
C SER A 200 18.04 -13.40 -1.03
N ILE A 201 17.17 -12.40 -0.93
CA ILE A 201 16.72 -11.80 0.34
C ILE A 201 15.24 -12.16 0.53
N TYR A 202 14.87 -12.66 1.71
CA TYR A 202 13.51 -13.10 2.05
C TYR A 202 12.93 -12.25 3.17
N GLU A 203 11.70 -11.78 3.04
CA GLU A 203 11.05 -11.04 4.11
C GLU A 203 10.42 -11.98 5.16
N PHE A 204 9.75 -13.03 4.69
CA PHE A 204 9.09 -14.05 5.49
C PHE A 204 9.35 -15.46 4.93
N PRO A 205 9.21 -16.54 5.74
CA PRO A 205 9.26 -17.90 5.20
C PRO A 205 8.17 -18.07 4.15
N LYS A 206 8.54 -18.61 2.98
CA LYS A 206 7.63 -18.86 1.84
C LYS A 206 6.33 -19.49 2.36
N LYS A 207 5.21 -18.77 2.23
CA LYS A 207 3.87 -19.37 2.39
C LYS A 207 3.65 -20.40 1.25
N SER A 208 2.53 -21.12 1.24
CA SER A 208 2.18 -22.04 0.14
C SER A 208 1.27 -21.35 -0.88
N LYS A 209 1.43 -21.68 -2.18
CA LYS A 209 0.62 -21.10 -3.27
C LYS A 209 -0.79 -21.62 -3.14
N LYS A 210 -1.63 -20.90 -2.41
CA LYS A 210 -3.07 -21.18 -2.39
C LYS A 210 -3.67 -20.56 -3.65
N LYS A 211 -4.24 -21.41 -4.50
CA LYS A 211 -5.05 -20.94 -5.63
C LYS A 211 -6.21 -20.08 -5.08
N PRO A 212 -6.60 -19.01 -5.81
CA PRO A 212 -7.73 -18.21 -5.40
C PRO A 212 -8.99 -19.07 -5.37
N ASN A 213 -9.79 -18.92 -4.32
CA ASN A 213 -11.14 -19.46 -4.30
C ASN A 213 -12.10 -18.32 -4.65
N ILE A 214 -12.58 -18.33 -5.90
CA ILE A 214 -13.43 -17.28 -6.44
C ILE A 214 -14.69 -17.07 -5.59
N SER A 215 -15.33 -18.13 -5.09
CA SER A 215 -16.55 -17.96 -4.28
C SER A 215 -16.29 -17.24 -2.95
N ILE A 216 -15.11 -17.42 -2.36
CA ILE A 216 -14.69 -16.68 -1.15
C ILE A 216 -14.37 -15.22 -1.49
N ILE A 217 -13.76 -14.96 -2.65
CA ILE A 217 -13.49 -13.60 -3.12
C ILE A 217 -14.81 -12.84 -3.34
N ILE A 218 -15.75 -13.46 -4.07
CA ILE A 218 -17.07 -12.87 -4.33
C ILE A 218 -17.83 -12.58 -3.03
N SER A 219 -17.84 -13.52 -2.07
CA SER A 219 -18.56 -13.27 -0.81
C SER A 219 -17.95 -12.11 0.00
N LYS A 220 -16.62 -11.95 -0.01
CA LYS A 220 -15.97 -10.77 0.58
C LYS A 220 -16.30 -9.48 -0.17
N LEU A 221 -16.35 -9.53 -1.50
CA LEU A 221 -16.73 -8.38 -2.33
C LEU A 221 -18.17 -7.96 -2.05
N ASP A 222 -19.11 -8.90 -1.94
CA ASP A 222 -20.52 -8.60 -1.62
C ASP A 222 -20.65 -7.90 -0.27
N ILE A 223 -19.92 -8.36 0.75
CA ILE A 223 -19.88 -7.70 2.06
C ILE A 223 -19.36 -6.27 1.91
N LEU A 224 -18.27 -6.06 1.16
CA LEU A 224 -17.72 -4.71 0.92
C LEU A 224 -18.73 -3.82 0.19
N ILE A 225 -19.31 -4.30 -0.92
CA ILE A 225 -20.27 -3.56 -1.74
C ILE A 225 -21.46 -3.12 -0.90
N GLN A 226 -22.03 -4.04 -0.11
CA GLN A 226 -23.15 -3.72 0.77
C GLN A 226 -22.79 -2.55 1.70
N LYS A 227 -21.57 -2.54 2.24
CA LYS A 227 -21.10 -1.50 3.16
C LYS A 227 -20.87 -0.17 2.46
N ILE A 228 -20.31 -0.18 1.26
CA ILE A 228 -20.19 1.02 0.41
C ILE A 228 -21.59 1.59 0.12
N LEU A 229 -22.57 0.74 -0.16
CA LEU A 229 -23.95 1.17 -0.43
C LEU A 229 -24.65 1.74 0.81
N GLU A 230 -24.40 1.18 1.99
CA GLU A 230 -24.90 1.69 3.29
C GLU A 230 -24.34 3.09 3.60
N GLU A 231 -23.04 3.32 3.36
CA GLU A 231 -22.33 4.57 3.65
C GLU A 231 -22.28 5.56 2.47
N ARG A 232 -22.95 5.24 1.36
CA ARG A 232 -22.83 5.95 0.06
C ARG A 232 -23.00 7.46 0.13
N LYS A 233 -23.73 7.98 1.12
CA LYS A 233 -23.98 9.42 1.28
C LYS A 233 -22.71 10.21 1.62
N ASN A 234 -21.71 9.56 2.21
CA ASN A 234 -20.46 10.20 2.64
C ASN A 234 -19.27 9.86 1.73
N ILE A 235 -19.43 8.91 0.80
CA ILE A 235 -18.37 8.45 -0.11
C ILE A 235 -18.35 9.34 -1.36
N ASP A 236 -17.29 10.13 -1.51
CA ASP A 236 -17.08 10.98 -2.70
C ASP A 236 -16.30 10.24 -3.80
N LEU A 237 -15.37 9.36 -3.39
CA LEU A 237 -14.48 8.67 -4.32
C LEU A 237 -14.28 7.21 -3.91
N ILE A 238 -14.30 6.32 -4.90
CA ILE A 238 -13.86 4.93 -4.79
C ILE A 238 -12.68 4.76 -5.74
N VAL A 239 -11.54 4.32 -5.22
CA VAL A 239 -10.32 4.01 -5.97
C VAL A 239 -10.03 2.53 -5.84
N ILE A 240 -9.79 1.87 -6.97
CA ILE A 240 -9.43 0.45 -7.05
C ILE A 240 -7.98 0.34 -7.54
N CYS A 241 -7.11 -0.26 -6.74
CA CYS A 241 -5.73 -0.57 -7.11
C CYS A 241 -5.60 -2.01 -7.61
N LYS A 242 -5.02 -2.18 -8.79
CA LYS A 242 -4.92 -3.49 -9.44
C LYS A 242 -3.78 -4.35 -8.93
N SER A 243 -2.61 -3.75 -8.67
CA SER A 243 -1.38 -4.42 -8.24
C SER A 243 -0.91 -5.53 -9.22
N VAL A 244 -1.12 -5.31 -10.54
CA VAL A 244 -0.77 -6.30 -11.58
C VAL A 244 0.68 -6.14 -12.03
N ILE A 245 1.17 -4.91 -12.19
CA ILE A 245 2.58 -4.65 -12.58
C ILE A 245 3.55 -5.17 -11.52
N SER A 246 3.28 -4.92 -10.24
CA SER A 246 4.05 -5.46 -9.10
C SER A 246 3.93 -6.98 -8.98
N GLY A 247 2.89 -7.58 -9.59
CA GLY A 247 2.67 -9.01 -9.66
C GLY A 247 1.97 -9.60 -8.45
N TYR A 248 1.52 -8.79 -7.49
CA TYR A 248 0.69 -9.26 -6.38
C TYR A 248 -0.66 -9.79 -6.84
N MET A 249 -1.16 -9.28 -7.97
CA MET A 249 -2.41 -9.72 -8.57
C MET A 249 -2.23 -10.32 -9.97
N ASP A 250 -3.08 -11.28 -10.31
CA ASP A 250 -3.19 -11.81 -11.67
C ASP A 250 -4.09 -10.91 -12.53
N GLN A 251 -3.70 -10.68 -13.78
CA GLN A 251 -4.40 -9.76 -14.68
C GLN A 251 -5.85 -10.18 -14.97
N ASP A 252 -6.10 -11.47 -15.16
CA ASP A 252 -7.45 -11.98 -15.47
C ASP A 252 -8.34 -11.91 -14.24
N LEU A 253 -7.80 -12.29 -13.08
CA LEU A 253 -8.53 -12.18 -11.82
C LEU A 253 -8.82 -10.71 -11.44
N ALA A 254 -7.86 -9.81 -11.65
CA ALA A 254 -8.07 -8.37 -11.43
C ALA A 254 -9.23 -7.85 -12.28
N ASN A 255 -9.25 -8.20 -13.58
CA ASN A 255 -10.32 -7.80 -14.48
C ASN A 255 -11.68 -8.36 -14.06
N GLN A 256 -11.73 -9.63 -13.61
CA GLN A 256 -12.97 -10.23 -13.11
C GLN A 256 -13.52 -9.48 -11.88
N ILE A 257 -12.66 -9.20 -10.90
CA ILE A 257 -13.09 -8.48 -9.68
C ILE A 257 -13.52 -7.05 -10.01
N ILE A 258 -12.77 -6.35 -10.86
CA ILE A 258 -13.12 -4.98 -11.29
C ILE A 258 -14.49 -4.97 -11.95
N ASN A 259 -14.72 -5.86 -12.93
CA ASN A 259 -15.99 -5.95 -13.63
C ASN A 259 -17.15 -6.26 -12.68
N TYR A 260 -16.93 -7.15 -11.71
CA TYR A 260 -17.91 -7.45 -10.66
C TYR A 260 -18.25 -6.21 -9.81
N LEU A 261 -17.22 -5.48 -9.35
CA LEU A 261 -17.39 -4.24 -8.59
C LEU A 261 -18.13 -3.18 -9.40
N LYS A 262 -17.78 -2.99 -10.68
CA LYS A 262 -18.47 -2.03 -11.57
C LYS A 262 -19.94 -2.37 -11.68
N ALA A 263 -20.25 -3.60 -12.08
CA ALA A 263 -21.61 -4.08 -12.27
C ALA A 263 -22.47 -3.85 -11.02
N LYS A 264 -21.97 -4.20 -9.83
CA LYS A 264 -22.70 -4.07 -8.58
C LYS A 264 -22.84 -2.63 -8.06
N LEU A 265 -21.82 -1.79 -8.26
CA LEU A 265 -21.85 -0.39 -7.80
C LEU A 265 -22.58 0.54 -8.79
N GLU A 266 -22.57 0.22 -10.08
CA GLU A 266 -23.23 1.00 -11.15
C GLU A 266 -24.67 0.51 -11.44
N GLY A 267 -25.04 -0.69 -10.97
CA GLY A 267 -26.42 -1.20 -11.02
C GLY A 267 -26.76 -2.05 -12.25
N GLU A 268 -25.78 -2.49 -13.03
CA GLU A 268 -25.99 -3.38 -14.18
C GLU A 268 -25.88 -4.85 -13.75
N TYR A 269 -27.02 -5.49 -13.56
CA TYR A 269 -27.13 -6.95 -13.51
C TYR A 269 -26.91 -7.51 -14.93
N TYR A 270 -25.90 -8.36 -15.10
CA TYR A 270 -26.00 -9.51 -16.00
C TYR A 270 -25.75 -10.75 -15.14
N ASP A 271 -26.76 -11.60 -15.03
CA ASP A 271 -26.61 -12.94 -14.49
C ASP A 271 -25.51 -13.66 -15.28
N ILE A 272 -24.49 -14.13 -14.56
CA ILE A 272 -23.51 -15.06 -15.11
C ILE A 272 -23.95 -16.43 -14.62
N ASP A 273 -24.62 -17.17 -15.51
CA ASP A 273 -24.79 -18.63 -15.44
C ASP A 273 -23.44 -19.37 -15.43
#